data_AF-A0A662LWL9-F1
#
_entry.id   AF-A0A662LWL9-F1
#
_cell.length_a   1.000
_cell.length_b   1.000
_cell.length_c   1.000
_cell.angle_alpha   90.00
_cell.angle_beta   90.00
_cell.angle_gamma   90.00
#
_symmetry.space_group_name_H-M   'P 1'
#
loop_
_entity.id
_entity.type
_entity.pdbx_description
1 polymer ?
#
loop_
_entity_poly.entity_id
_entity_poly.type
_entity_poly.pdbx_seq_one_letter_code
_entity_poly.pdbx_strand_id
1 'polypeptide(L)'
;MFKYQDKMRNGLVQVTTGVDKNHLKAFCSEIGKGTGELGVYITFKDKVTSGMIQEAKSYGQLGDVDKIQILTVEELVDQNKTFKKPHDILTL
;
A
#
# COMPACT_ATOMS: atom_id res chain seq x y z
N MET A 1 8.82 -8.79 -2.27
CA MET A 1 7.84 -7.87 -2.89
C MET A 1 7.25 -8.58 -4.09
N PHE A 2 5.93 -8.56 -4.23
CA PHE A 2 5.20 -9.18 -5.33
C PHE A 2 4.56 -8.08 -6.18
N LYS A 3 4.62 -8.21 -7.51
CA LYS A 3 3.92 -7.32 -8.44
C LYS A 3 2.58 -7.95 -8.80
N TYR A 4 1.53 -7.15 -8.86
CA TYR A 4 0.25 -7.58 -9.44
C TYR A 4 -0.16 -6.62 -10.56
N GLN A 5 -0.89 -7.16 -11.53
CA GLN A 5 -1.37 -6.42 -12.68
C GLN A 5 -2.81 -6.84 -12.97
N ASP A 6 -3.71 -5.87 -13.05
CA ASP A 6 -5.04 -6.01 -13.66
C ASP A 6 -5.00 -5.30 -15.02
N LYS A 7 -6.01 -5.49 -15.88
CA LYS A 7 -6.05 -4.97 -17.26
C LYS A 7 -5.81 -3.45 -17.36
N MET A 8 -5.98 -2.71 -16.27
CA MET A 8 -5.89 -1.25 -16.22
C MET A 8 -4.85 -0.70 -15.25
N ARG A 9 -4.33 -1.49 -14.29
CA ARG A 9 -3.43 -0.97 -13.24
C ARG A 9 -2.37 -1.96 -12.80
N ASN A 10 -1.22 -1.44 -12.39
CA ASN A 10 -0.17 -2.19 -11.74
C ASN A 10 -0.05 -1.83 -10.25
N GLY A 11 0.40 -2.77 -9.43
CA GLY A 11 0.66 -2.48 -8.03
C GLY A 11 1.67 -3.41 -7.40
N LEU A 12 2.17 -2.99 -6.24
CA LEU A 12 3.16 -3.72 -5.48
C LEU A 12 2.57 -4.13 -4.14
N VAL A 13 2.81 -5.38 -3.77
CA VAL A 13 2.48 -5.91 -2.45
C VAL A 13 3.77 -6.30 -1.75
N GLN A 14 3.94 -5.83 -0.51
CA GLN A 14 5.03 -6.24 0.35
C GLN A 14 4.48 -6.74 1.68
N VAL A 15 4.71 -8.03 1.95
CA VAL A 15 4.46 -8.62 3.27
C VAL A 15 5.76 -8.60 4.05
N THR A 16 5.73 -8.15 5.29
CA THR A 16 6.90 -8.14 6.18
C THR A 16 6.53 -8.60 7.58
N THR A 17 7.51 -9.19 8.26
CA THR A 17 7.48 -9.46 9.70
C THR A 17 8.26 -8.40 10.49
N GLY A 18 8.94 -7.49 9.78
CA GLY A 18 10.02 -6.66 10.33
C GLY A 18 9.56 -5.33 10.91
N VAL A 19 10.20 -4.97 12.03
CA VAL A 19 10.07 -3.71 12.78
C VAL A 19 10.80 -2.54 12.10
N ASP A 20 11.54 -2.80 11.03
CA ASP A 20 12.43 -1.82 10.44
C ASP A 20 11.66 -0.81 9.55
N LYS A 21 11.64 0.45 10.00
CA LYS A 21 11.07 1.58 9.26
C LYS A 21 11.72 1.76 7.88
N ASN A 22 12.96 1.30 7.71
CA ASN A 22 13.66 1.37 6.43
C ASN A 22 12.97 0.55 5.34
N HIS A 23 12.27 -0.53 5.70
CA HIS A 23 11.54 -1.36 4.73
C HIS A 23 10.34 -0.64 4.13
N LEU A 24 9.59 0.11 4.94
CA LEU A 24 8.49 0.92 4.44
C LEU A 24 9.02 2.03 3.53
N LYS A 25 10.09 2.74 3.92
CA LYS A 25 10.66 3.80 3.10
C LYS A 25 11.17 3.30 1.74
N ALA A 26 11.84 2.15 1.72
CA ALA A 26 12.27 1.51 0.48
C ALA A 26 11.06 1.13 -0.39
N PHE A 27 10.02 0.56 0.21
CA PHE A 27 8.77 0.25 -0.48
C PHE A 27 8.09 1.49 -1.07
N CYS A 28 7.94 2.55 -0.29
CA CYS A 28 7.35 3.81 -0.74
C CYS A 28 8.17 4.44 -1.86
N SER A 29 9.50 4.35 -1.81
CA SER A 29 10.37 4.83 -2.88
C SER A 29 10.12 4.11 -4.20
N GLU A 30 9.89 2.79 -4.19
CA GLU A 30 9.58 2.03 -5.41
C GLU A 30 8.25 2.43 -6.04
N ILE A 31 7.22 2.71 -5.22
CA ILE A 31 5.95 3.28 -5.68
C ILE A 31 6.14 4.70 -6.22
N GLY A 32 6.92 5.53 -5.53
CA GLY A 32 7.26 6.89 -5.97
C GLY A 32 8.00 6.95 -7.31
N LYS A 33 8.78 5.91 -7.64
CA LYS A 33 9.44 5.75 -8.94
C LYS A 33 8.51 5.27 -10.07
N GLY A 34 7.24 4.98 -9.78
CA GLY A 34 6.28 4.49 -10.76
C GLY A 34 6.38 2.99 -11.06
N THR A 35 7.06 2.21 -10.21
CA THR A 35 7.14 0.74 -10.37
C THR A 35 5.80 0.06 -10.10
N GLY A 36 4.89 0.76 -9.41
CA GLY A 36 3.48 0.44 -9.25
C GLY A 36 2.67 1.71 -9.01
N GLU A 37 1.41 1.73 -9.46
CA GLU A 37 0.49 2.84 -9.22
C GLU A 37 -0.10 2.80 -7.81
N LEU A 38 -0.25 1.59 -7.26
CA LEU A 38 -0.75 1.33 -5.90
C LEU A 38 0.22 0.41 -5.13
N GLY A 39 0.47 0.74 -3.87
CA GLY A 39 1.27 -0.06 -2.94
C GLY A 39 0.43 -0.58 -1.78
N VAL A 40 0.55 -1.87 -1.48
CA VAL A 40 -0.01 -2.50 -0.27
C VAL A 40 1.12 -3.06 0.58
N TYR A 41 1.29 -2.50 1.77
CA TYR A 41 2.30 -2.91 2.74
C TYR A 41 1.63 -3.64 3.91
N ILE A 42 1.93 -4.93 4.07
CA ILE A 42 1.31 -5.81 5.06
C ILE A 42 2.31 -6.11 6.17
N THR A 43 1.94 -5.87 7.43
CA THR A 43 2.76 -6.16 8.62
C THR A 43 1.89 -6.60 9.81
N PHE A 44 2.45 -6.90 10.97
CA PHE A 44 1.66 -7.18 12.17
C PHE A 44 1.16 -5.88 12.82
N LYS A 45 -0.01 -5.92 13.46
CA LYS A 45 -0.65 -4.72 14.04
C LYS A 45 0.24 -4.01 15.06
N ASP A 46 0.99 -4.77 15.86
CA ASP A 46 1.93 -4.24 16.87
C ASP A 46 3.15 -3.54 16.26
N LYS A 47 3.37 -3.67 14.95
CA LYS A 47 4.47 -3.02 14.22
C LYS A 47 4.04 -1.72 13.54
N VAL A 48 2.74 -1.44 13.44
CA VAL A 48 2.25 -0.22 12.80
C VAL A 48 2.45 0.96 13.74
N THR A 49 3.21 1.95 13.29
CA THR A 49 3.43 3.20 14.03
C THR A 49 2.75 4.37 13.33
N SER A 50 2.42 5.44 14.06
CA SER A 50 1.87 6.68 13.48
C SER A 50 2.79 7.28 12.42
N GLY A 51 4.11 7.20 12.61
CA GLY A 51 5.09 7.66 11.63
C GLY A 51 5.06 6.88 10.32
N MET A 52 4.77 5.58 10.36
CA MET A 52 4.58 4.77 9.15
C MET A 52 3.33 5.20 8.37
N ILE A 53 2.23 5.48 9.08
CA ILE A 53 0.98 5.95 8.47
C ILE A 53 1.20 7.33 7.81
N GLN A 54 1.90 8.23 8.49
CA GLN A 54 2.23 9.56 7.95
C GLN A 54 3.14 9.46 6.73
N GLU A 55 4.20 8.63 6.80
CA GLU A 55 5.08 8.36 5.67
C GLU A 55 4.28 7.85 4.48
N ALA A 56 3.44 6.83 4.63
CA ALA A 56 2.62 6.30 3.54
C ALA A 56 1.71 7.36 2.90
N LYS A 57 1.05 8.19 3.72
CA LYS A 57 0.19 9.28 3.24
C LYS A 57 0.93 10.39 2.50
N SER A 58 2.20 10.60 2.80
CA SER A 58 3.02 11.63 2.13
C SER A 58 3.26 11.36 0.64
N TYR A 59 3.05 10.12 0.17
CA TYR A 59 3.20 9.75 -1.24
C TYR A 59 1.94 10.03 -2.07
N GLY A 60 0.89 10.60 -1.45
CA GLY A 60 -0.30 11.09 -2.13
C GLY A 60 -1.36 10.02 -2.40
N GLN A 61 -2.28 10.37 -3.28
CA GLN A 61 -3.48 9.58 -3.56
C GLN A 61 -3.55 9.17 -5.03
N LEU A 62 -4.27 8.09 -5.29
CA LEU A 62 -4.62 7.59 -6.62
C LEU A 62 -6.15 7.60 -6.73
N GLY A 63 -6.72 8.67 -7.28
CA GLY A 63 -8.15 8.92 -7.17
C GLY A 63 -8.51 9.30 -5.74
N ASP A 64 -9.44 8.58 -5.13
CA ASP A 64 -9.96 8.80 -3.77
C ASP A 64 -9.28 7.92 -2.70
N VAL A 65 -8.25 7.16 -3.06
CA VAL A 65 -7.53 6.26 -2.13
C VAL A 65 -6.06 6.64 -1.99
N ASP A 66 -5.51 6.44 -0.80
CA ASP A 66 -4.07 6.60 -0.57
C ASP A 66 -3.28 5.65 -1.48
N LYS A 67 -2.23 6.17 -2.15
CA LYS A 67 -1.37 5.37 -3.05
C LYS A 67 -0.71 4.21 -2.32
N ILE A 68 -0.45 4.37 -1.02
CA ILE A 68 0.19 3.36 -0.19
C ILE A 68 -0.74 3.04 0.96
N GLN A 69 -1.19 1.79 1.01
CA GLN A 69 -2.04 1.26 2.07
C GLN A 69 -1.21 0.39 3.00
N ILE A 70 -1.30 0.66 4.30
CA ILE A 70 -0.74 -0.22 5.33
C ILE A 70 -1.88 -1.10 5.84
N LEU A 71 -1.69 -2.41 5.77
CA LEU A 71 -2.61 -3.40 6.28
C LEU A 71 -1.93 -4.22 7.36
N THR A 72 -2.72 -4.70 8.32
CA THR A 72 -2.22 -5.66 9.30
C THR A 72 -2.59 -7.08 8.92
N VAL A 73 -1.76 -8.06 9.30
CA VAL A 73 -2.06 -9.49 9.11
C VAL A 73 -3.39 -9.84 9.78
N GLU A 74 -3.64 -9.27 10.96
CA GLU A 74 -4.90 -9.42 11.69
C GLU A 74 -6.08 -8.91 10.88
N GLU A 75 -5.98 -7.78 10.17
CA GLU A 75 -7.05 -7.30 9.29
C GLU A 75 -7.32 -8.21 8.08
N LEU A 76 -6.35 -9.04 7.69
CA LEU A 76 -6.48 -10.00 6.59
C LEU A 76 -7.04 -11.34 7.05
N VAL A 77 -6.68 -11.77 8.26
CA VAL A 77 -7.11 -13.04 8.85
C VAL A 77 -8.47 -12.89 9.54
N ASP A 78 -8.71 -11.79 10.23
CA ASP A 78 -9.96 -11.47 10.93
C ASP A 78 -10.93 -10.66 10.04
N GLN A 79 -11.48 -11.29 9.01
CA GLN A 79 -12.77 -10.92 8.38
C GLN A 79 -12.78 -9.89 7.23
N ASN A 80 -13.38 -10.32 6.10
CA ASN A 80 -14.37 -9.57 5.30
C ASN A 80 -14.09 -8.11 4.85
N LYS A 81 -12.84 -7.61 4.84
CA LYS A 81 -12.54 -6.32 4.21
C LYS A 81 -12.62 -6.42 2.68
N THR A 82 -13.68 -5.86 2.10
CA THR A 82 -13.76 -5.59 0.65
C THR A 82 -13.00 -4.30 0.30
N PHE A 83 -12.07 -4.39 -0.65
CA PHE A 83 -11.31 -3.25 -1.13
C PHE A 83 -12.15 -2.37 -2.06
N LYS A 84 -12.15 -1.06 -1.81
CA LYS A 84 -12.60 -0.09 -2.82
C LYS A 84 -11.48 0.04 -3.86
N LYS A 85 -11.72 -0.52 -5.04
CA LYS A 85 -10.86 -0.23 -6.20
C LYS A 85 -10.98 1.27 -6.49
N PRO A 86 -9.87 1.98 -6.74
CA PRO A 86 -9.96 3.36 -7.20
C PRO A 86 -10.85 3.40 -8.45
N HIS A 87 -11.83 4.30 -8.46
CA HIS A 87 -12.64 4.51 -9.65
C HIS A 87 -11.74 4.95 -10.81
N ASP A 88 -12.08 4.54 -12.03
CA ASP A 88 -11.37 5.00 -13.22
C ASP A 88 -11.56 6.51 -13.33
N ILE A 89 -10.46 7.25 -13.27
CA ILE A 89 -10.45 8.65 -13.63
C ILE A 89 -10.55 8.64 -15.15
N LEU A 90 -11.77 8.69 -15.69
CA LEU A 90 -11.97 9.03 -17.09
C LEU A 90 -11.43 10.46 -17.25
N THR A 91 -10.22 10.58 -17.78
CA THR A 91 -9.66 11.85 -18.24
C THR A 91 -10.61 12.41 -19.30
N LEU A 92 -11.23 13.55 -18.99
CA LEU A 92 -11.84 14.45 -19.96
C LEU A 92 -10.78 15.02 -20.90
#